data_AF-A0A177TCK9-F1
#
_entry.id   AF-A0A177TCK9-F1
#
_cell.length_a   1.000
_cell.length_b   1.000
_cell.length_c   1.000
_cell.angle_alpha   90.00
_cell.angle_beta   90.00
_cell.angle_gamma   90.00
#
_symmetry.space_group_name_H-M   'P 1'
#
loop_
_entity.id
_entity.type
_entity.pdbx_description
1 polymer ?
#
loop_
_entity_poly.entity_id
_entity_poly.type
_entity_poly.pdbx_seq_one_letter_code
_entity_poly.pdbx_strand_id
1 'polypeptide(L)'
;MIPFIDETLLANLTKGEAAINTFGLARGNISWDLRGTILDWLAKVHDQLNLPADVLWHAHDCFHRYIATGRNIDPNAFLSALTCLWVAAKYEDSKRLRLKKIARFIGDDKDVRKRMIDEERVLLAALHYRLSAHTSPTLWVEYMCAPGTVGFPHKRLASVVLAAIASEPWFATIPSKTLAATATLVAVKMCGATWSPRFIARCGFEDQDILPYATQMILYLQSDDYTETWMFTKYAHPNYGELAHHVREWALQNVF
;
A
#
# COMPACT_ATOMS: atom_id res chain seq x y z
N MET A 1 0.86 0.12 21.48
CA MET A 1 1.14 1.47 22.03
C MET A 1 1.15 2.39 20.83
N ILE A 2 0.10 3.19 20.63
CA ILE A 2 0.08 4.14 19.51
C ILE A 2 1.21 5.14 19.81
N PRO A 3 2.20 5.34 18.92
CA PRO A 3 3.22 6.36 19.16
C PRO A 3 2.50 7.69 19.39
N PHE A 4 3.04 8.54 20.26
CA PHE A 4 2.51 9.87 20.51
C PHE A 4 2.64 10.67 19.20
N ILE A 5 1.60 10.62 18.36
CA ILE A 5 1.51 11.38 17.12
C ILE A 5 1.12 12.80 17.54
N ASP A 6 2.14 13.63 17.77
CA ASP A 6 1.96 15.06 18.03
C ASP A 6 1.58 15.81 16.74
N GLU A 7 0.95 16.97 16.87
CA GLU A 7 0.55 17.84 15.74
C GLU A 7 1.76 18.24 14.87
N THR A 8 2.93 18.38 15.48
CA THR A 8 4.19 18.63 14.80
C THR A 8 4.58 17.48 13.86
N LEU A 9 4.39 16.24 14.29
CA LEU A 9 4.64 15.05 13.47
C LEU A 9 3.65 14.98 12.31
N LEU A 10 2.35 15.23 12.56
CA LEU A 10 1.32 15.26 11.51
C LEU A 10 1.59 16.32 10.45
N ALA A 11 2.00 17.51 10.87
CA ALA A 11 2.37 18.59 9.96
C ALA A 11 3.57 18.20 9.08
N ASN A 12 4.56 17.49 9.65
CA ASN A 12 5.72 17.03 8.90
C ASN A 12 5.38 15.90 7.92
N LEU A 13 4.54 14.93 8.32
CA LEU A 13 4.07 13.85 7.45
C LEU A 13 3.25 14.40 6.27
N THR A 14 2.34 15.34 6.54
CA THR A 14 1.51 15.98 5.50
C THR A 14 2.35 16.80 4.52
N LYS A 15 3.40 17.49 5.00
CA LYS A 15 4.35 18.21 4.14
C LYS A 15 5.20 17.26 3.28
N GLY A 16 5.55 16.09 3.80
CA GLY A 16 6.30 15.06 3.08
C GLY A 16 5.53 14.46 1.89
N GLU A 17 4.22 14.24 2.05
CA GLU A 17 3.36 13.68 1.00
C GLU A 17 3.25 14.58 -0.24
N ALA A 18 3.19 15.90 -0.05
CA ALA A 18 3.10 16.86 -1.15
C ALA A 18 4.32 16.81 -2.09
N ALA A 19 5.48 16.35 -1.61
CA ALA A 19 6.71 16.25 -2.40
C ALA A 19 6.80 14.97 -3.26
N ILE A 20 5.99 13.95 -2.98
CA ILE A 20 6.07 12.63 -3.65
C ILE A 20 5.17 12.55 -4.89
N ASN A 21 4.05 13.29 -4.89
CA ASN A 21 2.98 13.19 -5.90
C ASN A 21 3.37 13.61 -7.34
N THR A 22 4.62 13.98 -7.61
CA THR A 22 5.07 14.45 -8.93
C THR A 22 6.04 13.50 -9.64
N PHE A 23 6.49 12.42 -9.00
CA PHE A 23 7.56 11.58 -9.55
C PHE A 23 7.05 10.33 -10.27
N GLY A 24 6.73 10.51 -11.55
CA GLY A 24 7.49 9.77 -12.57
C GLY A 24 7.03 8.37 -12.95
N LEU A 25 5.78 7.97 -12.73
CA LEU A 25 5.24 6.77 -13.40
C LEU A 25 5.26 6.93 -14.95
N ALA A 26 5.24 8.17 -15.45
CA ALA A 26 5.34 8.47 -16.89
C ALA A 26 6.77 8.33 -17.48
N ARG A 27 7.81 8.08 -16.68
CA ARG A 27 9.21 7.95 -17.17
C ARG A 27 9.79 6.54 -17.06
N GLY A 28 9.02 5.58 -16.55
CA GLY A 28 9.44 4.19 -16.45
C GLY A 28 9.21 3.43 -17.75
N ASN A 29 10.15 2.55 -18.14
CA ASN A 29 10.00 1.63 -19.28
C ASN A 29 9.09 0.42 -19.00
N ILE A 30 8.22 0.48 -17.98
CA ILE A 30 7.37 -0.63 -17.54
C ILE A 30 5.92 -0.26 -17.82
N SER A 31 5.18 -1.15 -18.49
CA SER A 31 3.74 -0.97 -18.73
C SER A 31 2.95 -1.08 -17.42
N TRP A 32 1.79 -0.42 -17.38
CA TRP A 32 0.89 -0.46 -16.23
C TRP A 32 0.43 -1.89 -15.88
N ASP A 33 0.21 -2.73 -16.89
CA ASP A 33 -0.19 -4.13 -16.70
C ASP A 33 0.94 -4.93 -16.03
N LEU A 34 2.18 -4.81 -16.53
CA LEU A 34 3.34 -5.49 -15.95
C LEU A 34 3.58 -5.00 -14.52
N ARG A 35 3.42 -3.70 -14.25
CA ARG A 35 3.45 -3.16 -12.89
C ARG A 35 2.41 -3.84 -12.00
N GLY A 36 1.15 -3.92 -12.44
CA GLY A 36 0.07 -4.58 -11.70
C GLY A 36 0.41 -6.03 -11.36
N THR A 37 0.88 -6.80 -12.34
CA THR A 37 1.33 -8.20 -12.14
C THR A 37 2.48 -8.29 -11.13
N ILE A 38 3.47 -7.40 -11.21
CA ILE A 38 4.62 -7.40 -10.30
C ILE A 38 4.18 -7.09 -8.87
N LEU A 39 3.35 -6.06 -8.67
CA LEU A 39 2.89 -5.66 -7.33
C LEU A 39 1.96 -6.70 -6.71
N ASP A 40 1.09 -7.33 -7.49
CA ASP A 40 0.24 -8.42 -7.02
C ASP A 40 1.07 -9.64 -6.59
N TRP A 41 2.06 -10.01 -7.40
CA TRP A 41 3.04 -11.02 -7.00
C TRP A 41 3.83 -10.62 -5.75
N LEU A 42 4.22 -9.35 -5.62
CA LEU A 42 4.95 -8.85 -4.47
C LEU A 42 4.10 -8.92 -3.20
N ALA A 43 2.81 -8.62 -3.29
CA ALA A 43 1.84 -8.79 -2.20
C ALA A 43 1.74 -10.26 -1.75
N LYS A 44 1.77 -11.20 -2.69
CA LYS A 44 1.84 -12.64 -2.39
C LYS A 44 3.10 -13.02 -1.62
N VAL A 45 4.26 -12.54 -2.07
CA VAL A 45 5.54 -12.80 -1.40
C VAL A 45 5.58 -12.17 -0.01
N HIS A 46 5.08 -10.93 0.12
CA HIS A 46 4.93 -10.22 1.39
C HIS A 46 4.11 -11.02 2.41
N ASP A 47 2.96 -11.54 1.99
CA ASP A 47 2.07 -12.35 2.84
C ASP A 47 2.76 -13.65 3.30
N GLN A 48 3.43 -14.35 2.39
CA GLN A 48 4.18 -15.56 2.72
C GLN A 48 5.39 -15.32 3.64
N LEU A 49 5.90 -14.09 3.68
CA LEU A 49 6.95 -13.67 4.60
C LEU A 49 6.41 -13.24 5.98
N ASN A 50 5.09 -13.05 6.09
CA ASN A 50 4.38 -12.55 7.27
C ASN A 50 4.96 -11.20 7.75
N LEU A 51 5.02 -10.24 6.83
CA LEU A 51 5.50 -8.89 7.07
C LEU A 51 4.31 -7.95 7.40
N PRO A 52 4.52 -6.87 8.18
CA PRO A 52 3.47 -5.90 8.45
C PRO A 52 3.08 -5.15 7.17
N ALA A 53 1.86 -4.60 7.14
CA ALA A 53 1.32 -3.93 5.95
C ALA A 53 2.15 -2.70 5.54
N ASP A 54 2.71 -1.96 6.48
CA ASP A 54 3.55 -0.79 6.20
C ASP A 54 4.75 -1.13 5.32
N VAL A 55 5.37 -2.31 5.51
CA VAL A 55 6.48 -2.78 4.68
C VAL A 55 6.08 -2.92 3.22
N LEU A 56 4.85 -3.34 2.93
CA LEU A 56 4.36 -3.46 1.54
C LEU A 56 4.23 -2.09 0.89
N TRP A 57 3.62 -1.13 1.59
CA TRP A 57 3.45 0.25 1.10
C TRP A 57 4.80 0.93 0.87
N HIS A 58 5.75 0.78 1.79
CA HIS A 58 7.11 1.27 1.60
C HIS A 58 7.83 0.58 0.45
N ALA A 59 7.62 -0.72 0.25
CA ALA A 59 8.17 -1.44 -0.89
C ALA A 59 7.61 -0.92 -2.22
N HIS A 60 6.30 -0.63 -2.28
CA HIS A 60 5.65 -0.05 -3.46
C HIS A 60 6.22 1.35 -3.78
N ASP A 61 6.35 2.23 -2.78
CA ASP A 61 6.97 3.56 -2.96
C ASP A 61 8.40 3.45 -3.47
N CYS A 62 9.21 2.60 -2.82
CA CYS A 62 10.60 2.38 -3.22
C CYS A 62 10.67 1.88 -4.67
N PHE A 63 9.81 0.93 -5.05
CA PHE A 63 9.77 0.37 -6.39
C PHE A 63 9.37 1.41 -7.44
N HIS A 64 8.30 2.19 -7.20
CA HIS A 64 7.88 3.24 -8.14
C HIS A 64 8.96 4.30 -8.33
N ARG A 65 9.54 4.79 -7.23
CA ARG A 65 10.61 5.80 -7.29
C ARG A 65 11.87 5.26 -7.95
N TYR A 66 12.18 3.98 -7.75
CA TYR A 66 13.30 3.32 -8.41
C TYR A 66 13.09 3.26 -9.92
N ILE A 67 11.93 2.79 -10.37
CA ILE A 67 11.59 2.72 -11.79
C ILE A 67 11.59 4.12 -12.43
N ALA A 68 11.06 5.12 -11.72
CA ALA A 68 11.00 6.50 -12.18
C ALA A 68 12.40 7.10 -12.46
N THR A 69 13.47 6.55 -11.89
CA THR A 69 14.85 7.01 -12.17
C THR A 69 15.33 6.61 -13.57
N GLY A 70 14.71 5.59 -14.19
CA GLY A 70 15.08 5.07 -15.51
C GLY A 70 16.47 4.45 -15.60
N ARG A 71 17.17 4.25 -14.47
CA ARG A 71 18.55 3.76 -14.42
C ARG A 71 18.61 2.31 -13.93
N ASN A 72 19.30 1.45 -14.69
CA ASN A 72 19.84 0.16 -14.24
C ASN A 72 18.85 -0.78 -13.52
N ILE A 73 17.57 -0.76 -13.90
CA ILE A 73 16.61 -1.76 -13.44
C ILE A 73 17.07 -3.12 -13.98
N ASP A 74 17.12 -4.16 -13.13
CA ASP A 74 17.41 -5.52 -13.61
C ASP A 74 16.41 -5.86 -14.74
N PRO A 75 16.85 -6.54 -15.82
CA PRO A 75 15.95 -6.97 -16.89
C PRO A 75 14.74 -7.75 -16.37
N ASN A 76 14.90 -8.43 -15.22
CA ASN A 76 13.81 -8.98 -14.44
C ASN A 76 13.34 -7.99 -13.35
N ALA A 77 12.33 -7.19 -13.67
CA ALA A 77 11.72 -6.24 -12.73
C ALA A 77 11.12 -6.88 -11.46
N PHE A 78 10.82 -8.19 -11.46
CA PHE A 78 10.41 -8.90 -10.24
C PHE A 78 11.56 -8.99 -9.22
N LEU A 79 12.82 -9.11 -9.68
CA LEU A 79 13.99 -9.09 -8.81
C LEU A 79 14.13 -7.71 -8.17
N SER A 80 13.95 -6.64 -8.94
CA SER A 80 13.94 -5.26 -8.46
C SER A 80 12.86 -5.02 -7.41
N ALA A 81 11.63 -5.47 -7.66
CA ALA A 81 10.51 -5.36 -6.72
C ALA A 81 10.81 -6.11 -5.41
N LEU A 82 11.38 -7.32 -5.52
CA LEU A 82 11.75 -8.13 -4.37
C LEU A 82 12.89 -7.50 -3.55
N THR A 83 13.87 -6.89 -4.23
CA THR A 83 14.95 -6.11 -3.59
C THR A 83 14.37 -4.90 -2.86
N CYS A 84 13.39 -4.20 -3.43
CA CYS A 84 12.68 -3.10 -2.76
C CYS A 84 11.96 -3.58 -1.49
N LEU A 85 11.25 -4.73 -1.54
CA LEU A 85 10.62 -5.33 -0.36
C LEU A 85 11.65 -5.71 0.71
N TRP A 86 12.81 -6.23 0.31
CA TRP A 86 13.88 -6.56 1.25
C TRP A 86 14.47 -5.32 1.93
N VAL A 87 14.68 -4.23 1.19
CA VAL A 87 15.13 -2.95 1.74
C VAL A 87 14.08 -2.35 2.68
N ALA A 88 12.81 -2.33 2.28
CA ALA A 88 11.70 -1.86 3.12
C ALA A 88 11.57 -2.66 4.43
N ALA A 89 11.69 -3.99 4.37
CA ALA A 89 11.66 -4.84 5.56
C ALA A 89 12.81 -4.60 6.54
N LYS A 90 13.98 -4.16 6.04
CA LYS A 90 15.13 -3.75 6.88
C LYS A 90 14.91 -2.36 7.48
N TYR A 91 14.25 -1.47 6.74
CA TYR A 91 13.96 -0.11 7.19
C TYR A 91 12.91 -0.09 8.31
N GLU A 92 11.82 -0.85 8.16
CA GLU A 92 10.72 -0.94 9.15
C GLU A 92 11.05 -1.83 10.37
N ASP A 93 12.31 -2.25 10.53
CA ASP A 93 12.81 -3.18 11.56
C ASP A 93 11.87 -4.37 11.86
N SER A 94 11.13 -4.83 10.84
CA SER A 94 10.02 -5.75 11.07
C SER A 94 10.51 -7.16 11.36
N LYS A 95 11.53 -7.60 10.61
CA LYS A 95 12.13 -8.92 10.74
C LYS A 95 13.48 -8.99 10.06
N ARG A 96 14.46 -9.63 10.71
CA ARG A 96 15.72 -10.01 10.04
C ARG A 96 15.48 -11.14 9.03
N LEU A 97 15.13 -10.75 7.80
CA LEU A 97 14.97 -11.67 6.69
C LEU A 97 16.34 -12.08 6.15
N ARG A 98 16.64 -13.39 6.15
CA ARG A 98 17.84 -13.91 5.50
C ARG A 98 17.67 -13.79 3.98
N LEU A 99 18.66 -13.25 3.30
CA LEU A 99 18.65 -13.09 1.84
C LEU A 99 18.30 -14.39 1.09
N LYS A 100 18.80 -15.54 1.57
CA LYS A 100 18.45 -16.87 1.02
C LYS A 100 16.93 -17.15 1.05
N LYS A 101 16.24 -16.74 2.11
CA LYS A 101 14.78 -16.94 2.25
C LYS A 101 14.00 -16.07 1.26
N ILE A 102 14.52 -14.90 0.91
CA ILE A 102 13.87 -13.98 -0.03
C ILE A 102 14.19 -14.42 -1.47
N ALA A 103 15.45 -14.67 -1.79
CA ALA A 103 15.90 -15.04 -3.13
C ALA A 103 15.16 -16.27 -3.72
N ARG A 104 14.74 -17.21 -2.87
CA ARG A 104 13.97 -18.41 -3.28
C ARG A 104 12.69 -18.10 -4.07
N PHE A 105 12.13 -16.89 -3.96
CA PHE A 105 10.94 -16.48 -4.70
C PHE A 105 11.22 -16.14 -6.18
N ILE A 106 12.48 -15.88 -6.53
CA ILE A 106 12.94 -15.73 -7.92
C ILE A 106 13.65 -16.99 -8.38
N GLY A 107 14.51 -17.56 -7.53
CA GLY A 107 15.25 -18.80 -7.79
C GLY A 107 16.26 -19.06 -6.68
N ASP A 108 16.47 -20.33 -6.30
CA ASP A 108 17.41 -20.71 -5.23
C ASP A 108 18.87 -20.82 -5.74
N ASP A 109 19.36 -19.77 -6.41
CA ASP A 109 20.74 -19.70 -6.91
C ASP A 109 21.57 -18.64 -6.15
N LYS A 110 22.87 -18.89 -6.00
CA LYS A 110 23.88 -17.92 -5.55
C LYS A 110 23.88 -16.66 -6.42
N ASP A 111 23.65 -16.81 -7.72
CA ASP A 111 23.67 -15.68 -8.66
C ASP A 111 22.53 -14.70 -8.43
N VAL A 112 21.32 -15.19 -8.13
CA VAL A 112 20.18 -14.34 -7.75
C VAL A 112 20.52 -13.51 -6.51
N ARG A 113 21.14 -14.12 -5.50
CA ARG A 113 21.54 -13.40 -4.29
C ARG A 113 22.58 -12.33 -4.55
N LYS A 114 23.55 -12.61 -5.44
CA LYS A 114 24.56 -11.63 -5.84
C LYS A 114 23.89 -10.44 -6.55
N ARG A 115 23.00 -10.71 -7.50
CA ARG A 115 22.22 -9.67 -8.19
C ARG A 115 21.38 -8.82 -7.24
N MET A 116 20.69 -9.42 -6.28
CA MET A 116 19.93 -8.67 -5.27
C MET A 116 20.81 -7.75 -4.41
N ILE A 117 22.03 -8.18 -4.06
CA ILE A 117 22.98 -7.34 -3.30
C ILE A 117 23.48 -6.17 -4.16
N ASP A 118 23.80 -6.44 -5.42
CA ASP A 118 24.27 -5.40 -6.33
C ASP A 118 23.14 -4.40 -6.64
N GLU A 119 21.92 -4.89 -6.83
CA GLU A 119 20.76 -4.05 -7.06
C GLU A 119 20.36 -3.24 -5.82
N GLU A 120 20.50 -3.77 -4.60
CA GLU A 120 20.30 -2.98 -3.38
C GLU A 120 21.18 -1.71 -3.38
N ARG A 121 22.45 -1.85 -3.77
CA ARG A 121 23.39 -0.71 -3.80
C ARG A 121 22.93 0.34 -4.81
N VAL A 122 22.50 -0.11 -6.00
CA VAL A 122 22.01 0.77 -7.06
C VAL A 122 20.70 1.45 -6.64
N LEU A 123 19.76 0.70 -6.06
CA LEU A 123 18.49 1.19 -5.52
C LEU A 123 18.72 2.30 -4.48
N LEU A 124 19.54 2.04 -3.45
CA LEU A 124 19.80 3.01 -2.39
C LEU A 124 20.49 4.27 -2.92
N ALA A 125 21.43 4.12 -3.85
CA ALA A 125 22.09 5.25 -4.51
C ALA A 125 21.10 6.06 -5.36
N ALA A 126 20.22 5.40 -6.11
CA ALA A 126 19.19 6.03 -6.94
C ALA A 126 18.17 6.82 -6.10
N LEU A 127 17.83 6.31 -4.91
CA LEU A 127 16.94 6.99 -3.97
C LEU A 127 17.65 8.00 -3.07
N HIS A 128 18.95 8.21 -3.24
CA HIS A 128 19.79 9.05 -2.37
C HIS A 128 19.61 8.73 -0.87
N TYR A 129 19.42 7.44 -0.55
CA TYR A 129 19.14 6.94 0.80
C TYR A 129 17.88 7.55 1.48
N ARG A 130 16.97 8.16 0.70
CA ARG A 130 15.72 8.76 1.21
C ARG A 130 14.57 7.75 1.19
N LEU A 131 14.56 6.83 2.16
CA LEU A 131 13.51 5.81 2.32
C LEU A 131 12.30 6.30 3.14
N SER A 132 12.50 7.31 4.00
CA SER A 132 11.49 7.83 4.94
C SER A 132 10.49 8.83 4.35
N ALA A 133 10.54 9.09 3.05
CA ALA A 133 9.73 10.14 2.43
C ALA A 133 8.24 9.79 2.43
N HIS A 134 7.91 8.51 2.23
CA HIS A 134 6.54 8.03 2.12
C HIS A 134 5.95 7.76 3.50
N THR A 135 4.70 8.17 3.71
CA THR A 135 3.91 7.78 4.88
C THR A 135 2.92 6.71 4.44
N SER A 136 2.93 5.55 5.09
CA SER A 136 2.03 4.45 4.75
C SER A 136 0.56 4.84 4.95
N PRO A 137 -0.35 4.54 4.01
CA PRO A 137 -1.79 4.72 4.18
C PRO A 137 -2.35 3.97 5.41
N THR A 138 -1.75 2.85 5.80
CA THR A 138 -2.19 2.11 6.99
C THR A 138 -1.99 2.90 8.27
N LEU A 139 -0.88 3.63 8.40
CA LEU A 139 -0.63 4.53 9.54
C LEU A 139 -1.73 5.60 9.67
N TRP A 140 -2.14 6.18 8.55
CA TRP A 140 -3.22 7.17 8.54
C TRP A 140 -4.56 6.57 8.96
N VAL A 141 -4.88 5.36 8.53
CA VAL A 141 -6.08 4.64 9.00
C VAL A 141 -6.01 4.38 10.50
N GLU A 142 -4.84 4.01 11.04
CA GLU A 142 -4.67 3.86 12.48
C GLU A 142 -4.94 5.16 13.24
N TYR A 143 -4.41 6.26 12.72
CA TYR A 143 -4.62 7.60 13.27
C TYR A 143 -6.10 8.02 13.23
N MET A 144 -6.78 7.84 12.09
CA MET A 144 -8.20 8.19 11.95
C MET A 144 -9.11 7.30 12.81
N CYS A 145 -8.83 5.99 12.86
CA CYS A 145 -9.60 5.01 13.63
C CYS A 145 -9.10 4.83 15.08
N ALA A 146 -8.27 5.74 15.61
CA ALA A 146 -7.74 5.60 16.97
C ALA A 146 -8.88 5.56 18.02
N PRO A 147 -8.69 4.87 19.16
CA PRO A 147 -9.74 4.61 20.14
C PRO A 147 -10.57 5.86 20.50
N GLY A 148 -11.89 5.70 20.51
CA GLY A 148 -12.83 6.80 20.79
C GLY A 148 -13.39 7.52 19.56
N THR A 149 -12.87 7.27 18.35
CA THR A 149 -13.54 7.73 17.11
C THR A 149 -14.49 6.69 16.54
N VAL A 150 -14.12 5.41 16.56
CA VAL A 150 -14.91 4.30 16.00
C VAL A 150 -14.71 2.99 16.74
N GLY A 151 -15.61 2.03 16.52
CA GLY A 151 -15.43 0.63 16.91
C GLY A 151 -14.45 -0.11 16.01
N PHE A 152 -13.88 -1.20 16.54
CA PHE A 152 -12.96 -2.13 15.84
C PHE A 152 -13.33 -2.54 14.39
N PRO A 153 -14.60 -2.75 13.98
CA PRO A 153 -14.90 -3.18 12.61
C PRO A 153 -14.44 -2.18 11.52
N HIS A 154 -14.50 -0.88 11.78
CA HIS A 154 -14.15 0.17 10.81
C HIS A 154 -12.69 0.08 10.38
N LYS A 155 -11.77 -0.01 11.35
CA LYS A 155 -10.33 -0.12 11.09
C LYS A 155 -10.01 -1.36 10.26
N ARG A 156 -10.64 -2.49 10.59
CA ARG A 156 -10.41 -3.77 9.90
C ARG A 156 -10.88 -3.70 8.45
N LEU A 157 -12.09 -3.21 8.20
CA LEU A 157 -12.63 -3.03 6.85
C LEU A 157 -11.81 -2.04 6.03
N ALA A 158 -11.46 -0.88 6.60
CA ALA A 158 -10.63 0.11 5.93
C ALA A 158 -9.26 -0.46 5.53
N SER A 159 -8.67 -1.31 6.38
CA SER A 159 -7.40 -1.98 6.09
C SER A 159 -7.52 -2.99 4.93
N VAL A 160 -8.64 -3.71 4.84
CA VAL A 160 -8.91 -4.63 3.71
C VAL A 160 -9.13 -3.85 2.41
N VAL A 161 -9.90 -2.77 2.46
CA VAL A 161 -10.16 -1.89 1.32
C VAL A 161 -8.85 -1.24 0.82
N LEU A 162 -7.98 -0.77 1.73
CA LEU A 162 -6.64 -0.30 1.37
C LEU A 162 -5.80 -1.39 0.73
N ALA A 163 -5.81 -2.61 1.28
CA ALA A 163 -5.04 -3.70 0.72
C ALA A 163 -5.53 -4.08 -0.68
N ALA A 164 -6.84 -4.06 -0.93
CA ALA A 164 -7.44 -4.35 -2.23
C ALA A 164 -6.89 -3.44 -3.33
N ILE A 165 -6.73 -2.13 -3.05
CA ILE A 165 -6.25 -1.16 -4.04
C ILE A 165 -4.71 -1.11 -4.18
N ALA A 166 -3.96 -1.88 -3.40
CA ALA A 166 -2.50 -1.71 -3.29
C ALA A 166 -1.75 -1.95 -4.61
N SER A 167 -2.26 -2.84 -5.46
CA SER A 167 -1.68 -3.19 -6.76
C SER A 167 -2.21 -2.33 -7.91
N GLU A 168 -3.31 -1.61 -7.70
CA GLU A 168 -4.03 -0.90 -8.76
C GLU A 168 -3.26 0.38 -9.18
N PRO A 169 -3.17 0.68 -10.50
CA PRO A 169 -2.43 1.83 -11.03
C PRO A 169 -2.94 3.23 -10.66
N TRP A 170 -4.25 3.47 -10.76
CA TRP A 170 -4.88 4.76 -10.53
C TRP A 170 -4.65 5.27 -9.10
N PHE A 171 -4.79 4.41 -8.10
CA PHE A 171 -4.57 4.75 -6.69
C PHE A 171 -3.11 5.07 -6.37
N ALA A 172 -2.16 4.62 -7.18
CA ALA A 172 -0.74 4.92 -6.98
C ALA A 172 -0.39 6.41 -7.13
N THR A 173 -1.28 7.19 -7.76
CA THR A 173 -1.09 8.64 -7.98
C THR A 173 -1.68 9.49 -6.86
N ILE A 174 -2.40 8.89 -5.92
CA ILE A 174 -3.16 9.59 -4.89
C ILE A 174 -2.32 9.66 -3.60
N PRO A 175 -2.33 10.81 -2.89
CA PRO A 175 -1.65 10.93 -1.60
C PRO A 175 -2.11 9.87 -0.60
N SER A 176 -1.17 9.31 0.18
CA SER A 176 -1.47 8.25 1.15
C SER A 176 -2.55 8.63 2.17
N LYS A 177 -2.52 9.88 2.68
CA LYS A 177 -3.56 10.40 3.57
C LYS A 177 -4.95 10.41 2.92
N THR A 178 -5.04 10.81 1.66
CA THR A 178 -6.30 10.79 0.90
C THR A 178 -6.79 9.37 0.68
N LEU A 179 -5.92 8.44 0.26
CA LEU A 179 -6.27 7.01 0.13
C LEU A 179 -6.82 6.44 1.43
N ALA A 180 -6.14 6.71 2.55
CA ALA A 180 -6.56 6.25 3.86
C ALA A 180 -7.93 6.83 4.27
N ALA A 181 -8.16 8.12 4.03
CA ALA A 181 -9.43 8.77 4.34
C ALA A 181 -10.57 8.18 3.49
N THR A 182 -10.35 8.00 2.19
CA THR A 182 -11.28 7.38 1.25
C THR A 182 -11.64 5.95 1.67
N ALA A 183 -10.65 5.11 1.97
CA ALA A 183 -10.88 3.74 2.43
C ALA A 183 -11.64 3.71 3.76
N THR A 184 -11.36 4.66 4.65
CA THR A 184 -12.07 4.80 5.93
C THR A 184 -13.52 5.24 5.70
N LEU A 185 -13.80 6.15 4.77
CA LEU A 185 -15.15 6.56 4.41
C LEU A 185 -15.95 5.37 3.87
N VAL A 186 -15.38 4.59 2.95
CA VAL A 186 -16.00 3.36 2.43
C VAL A 186 -16.33 2.40 3.59
N ALA A 187 -15.38 2.14 4.49
CA ALA A 187 -15.59 1.28 5.65
C ALA A 187 -16.66 1.80 6.64
N VAL A 188 -16.75 3.12 6.84
CA VAL A 188 -17.79 3.77 7.64
C VAL A 188 -19.17 3.55 7.04
N LYS A 189 -19.30 3.72 5.72
CA LYS A 189 -20.54 3.48 4.98
C LYS A 189 -20.92 1.99 4.99
N MET A 190 -19.95 1.08 4.89
CA MET A 190 -20.15 -0.36 5.06
C MET A 190 -20.74 -0.72 6.42
N CYS A 191 -20.32 -0.03 7.49
CA CYS A 191 -20.89 -0.21 8.83
C CYS A 191 -22.22 0.52 9.05
N GLY A 192 -22.80 1.17 8.03
CA GLY A 192 -24.04 1.96 8.16
C GLY A 192 -23.87 3.24 8.99
N ALA A 193 -22.64 3.71 9.18
CA ALA A 193 -22.33 4.92 9.94
C ALA A 193 -22.16 6.14 9.03
N THR A 194 -22.18 7.33 9.63
CA THR A 194 -21.97 8.61 8.94
C THR A 194 -20.55 9.15 9.16
N TRP A 195 -20.09 9.97 8.21
CA TRP A 195 -18.79 10.64 8.34
C TRP A 195 -18.88 11.71 9.43
N SER A 196 -18.46 11.34 10.65
CA SER A 196 -18.57 12.21 11.82
C SER A 196 -17.59 13.40 11.77
N PRO A 197 -17.89 14.53 12.44
CA PRO A 197 -16.96 15.66 12.57
C PRO A 197 -15.60 15.28 13.19
N ARG A 198 -15.52 14.16 13.93
CA ARG A 198 -14.25 13.65 14.47
C ARG A 198 -13.31 13.15 13.39
N PHE A 199 -13.84 12.60 12.30
CA PHE A 199 -13.03 12.23 11.15
C PHE A 199 -12.50 13.46 10.43
N ILE A 200 -13.37 14.44 10.18
CA ILE A 200 -13.00 15.72 9.56
C ILE A 200 -11.89 16.40 10.38
N ALA A 201 -12.00 16.43 11.71
CA ALA A 201 -10.97 17.01 12.57
C ALA A 201 -9.59 16.31 12.47
N ARG A 202 -9.55 15.01 12.14
CA ARG A 202 -8.30 14.23 12.02
C ARG A 202 -7.72 14.26 10.62
N CYS A 203 -8.53 13.99 9.60
CA CYS A 203 -8.05 13.92 8.22
C CYS A 203 -8.03 15.29 7.53
N GLY A 204 -8.89 16.22 7.94
CA GLY A 204 -9.08 17.52 7.31
C GLY A 204 -9.92 17.49 6.04
N PHE A 205 -10.61 16.38 5.75
CA PHE A 205 -11.46 16.21 4.56
C PHE A 205 -12.92 16.10 4.95
N GLU A 206 -13.77 16.84 4.24
CA GLU A 206 -15.21 16.60 4.23
C GLU A 206 -15.52 15.37 3.38
N ASP A 207 -16.72 14.80 3.53
CA ASP A 207 -17.12 13.64 2.73
C ASP A 207 -17.17 13.97 1.24
N GLN A 208 -17.61 15.18 0.88
CA GLN A 208 -17.67 15.67 -0.50
C GLN A 208 -16.29 15.74 -1.18
N ASP A 209 -15.23 16.06 -0.43
CA ASP A 209 -13.87 16.18 -0.96
C ASP A 209 -13.31 14.83 -1.43
N ILE A 210 -13.65 13.76 -0.70
CA ILE A 210 -13.12 12.41 -0.94
C ILE A 210 -14.11 11.50 -1.68
N LEU A 211 -15.34 11.96 -1.90
CA LEU A 211 -16.38 11.21 -2.59
C LEU A 211 -15.96 10.72 -3.98
N PRO A 212 -15.31 11.53 -4.86
CA PRO A 212 -14.92 11.06 -6.19
C PRO A 212 -13.94 9.89 -6.14
N TYR A 213 -12.99 9.91 -5.18
CA TYR A 213 -12.05 8.81 -4.97
C TYR A 213 -12.76 7.57 -4.42
N ALA A 214 -13.76 7.77 -3.57
CA ALA A 214 -14.55 6.68 -3.00
C ALA A 214 -15.41 6.00 -4.07
N THR A 215 -16.00 6.75 -5.00
CA THR A 215 -16.70 6.21 -6.16
C THR A 215 -15.78 5.35 -7.01
N GLN A 216 -14.57 5.82 -7.34
CA GLN A 216 -13.59 5.02 -8.10
C GLN A 216 -13.15 3.76 -7.34
N MET A 217 -12.98 3.85 -6.02
CA MET A 217 -12.67 2.70 -5.17
C MET A 217 -13.77 1.65 -5.19
N ILE A 218 -15.04 2.06 -5.12
CA ILE A 218 -16.18 1.15 -5.23
C ILE A 218 -16.23 0.51 -6.63
N LEU A 219 -16.06 1.29 -7.70
CA LEU A 219 -16.04 0.77 -9.06
C LEU A 219 -14.94 -0.30 -9.25
N TYR A 220 -13.76 -0.09 -8.67
CA TYR A 220 -12.70 -1.09 -8.67
C TYR A 220 -13.08 -2.34 -7.86
N LEU A 221 -13.67 -2.18 -6.67
CA LEU A 221 -14.12 -3.31 -5.86
C LEU A 221 -15.24 -4.13 -6.52
N GLN A 222 -16.00 -3.52 -7.43
CA GLN A 222 -17.01 -4.18 -8.26
C GLN A 222 -16.40 -4.92 -9.47
N SER A 223 -15.18 -4.57 -9.90
CA SER A 223 -14.59 -5.12 -11.11
C SER A 223 -14.10 -6.55 -10.95
N ASP A 224 -14.02 -7.29 -12.05
CA ASP A 224 -13.47 -8.65 -12.05
C ASP A 224 -11.95 -8.67 -11.82
N ASP A 225 -11.25 -7.58 -12.14
CA ASP A 225 -9.82 -7.43 -11.87
C ASP A 225 -9.52 -7.57 -10.37
N TYR A 226 -10.40 -7.05 -9.49
CA TYR A 226 -10.22 -7.20 -8.05
C TYR A 226 -10.25 -8.67 -7.62
N THR A 227 -11.18 -9.48 -8.17
CA THR A 227 -11.29 -10.91 -7.83
C THR A 227 -10.06 -11.73 -8.21
N GLU A 228 -9.31 -11.28 -9.22
CA GLU A 228 -8.12 -11.98 -9.69
C GLU A 228 -6.86 -11.66 -8.84
N THR A 229 -6.94 -10.66 -7.96
CA THR A 229 -5.79 -10.26 -7.13
C THR A 229 -5.48 -11.26 -6.01
N TRP A 230 -4.20 -11.28 -5.61
CA TRP A 230 -3.77 -11.97 -4.40
C TRP A 230 -4.47 -11.44 -3.15
N MET A 231 -4.73 -10.13 -3.08
CA MET A 231 -5.38 -9.52 -1.93
C MET A 231 -6.82 -10.01 -1.75
N PHE A 232 -7.57 -10.18 -2.84
CA PHE A 232 -8.87 -10.84 -2.78
C PHE A 232 -8.73 -12.26 -2.24
N THR A 233 -7.83 -13.07 -2.81
CA THR A 233 -7.60 -14.46 -2.36
C THR A 233 -7.23 -14.54 -0.88
N LYS A 234 -6.35 -13.64 -0.41
CA LYS A 234 -5.92 -13.56 0.99
C LYS A 234 -7.10 -13.28 1.90
N TYR A 235 -7.86 -12.21 1.65
CA TYR A 235 -8.95 -11.80 2.55
C TYR A 235 -10.26 -12.56 2.33
N ALA A 236 -10.37 -13.36 1.26
CA ALA A 236 -11.44 -14.33 1.06
C ALA A 236 -11.26 -15.57 1.95
N HIS A 237 -10.04 -15.84 2.43
CA HIS A 237 -9.78 -17.01 3.26
C HIS A 237 -10.49 -16.92 4.64
N PRO A 238 -11.06 -18.03 5.18
CA PRO A 238 -11.82 -18.04 6.44
C PRO A 238 -11.08 -17.46 7.65
N ASN A 239 -9.76 -17.63 7.72
CA ASN A 239 -8.91 -17.02 8.77
C ASN A 239 -9.05 -15.49 8.86
N TYR A 240 -9.40 -14.83 7.75
CA TYR A 240 -9.64 -13.39 7.70
C TYR A 240 -11.11 -13.03 7.80
N GLY A 241 -12.00 -14.00 8.06
CA GLY A 241 -13.45 -13.81 8.17
C GLY A 241 -14.12 -13.49 6.84
N GLU A 242 -13.55 -13.97 5.72
CA GLU A 242 -14.13 -13.83 4.38
C GLU A 242 -14.43 -12.37 3.99
N LEU A 243 -13.65 -11.44 4.54
CA LEU A 243 -13.88 -10.00 4.38
C LEU A 243 -13.79 -9.54 2.94
N ALA A 244 -13.02 -10.20 2.08
CA ALA A 244 -13.00 -9.86 0.66
C ALA A 244 -14.38 -10.05 0.01
N HIS A 245 -15.07 -11.16 0.33
CA HIS A 245 -16.42 -11.42 -0.13
C HIS A 245 -17.39 -10.38 0.41
N HIS A 246 -17.33 -10.10 1.71
CA HIS A 246 -18.18 -9.08 2.33
C HIS A 246 -17.99 -7.69 1.72
N VAL A 247 -16.74 -7.27 1.48
CA VAL A 247 -16.42 -5.99 0.83
C VAL A 247 -16.97 -5.95 -0.60
N ARG A 248 -16.79 -7.02 -1.38
CA ARG A 248 -17.28 -7.10 -2.76
C ARG A 248 -18.80 -7.11 -2.83
N GLU A 249 -19.47 -7.94 -2.03
CA GLU A 249 -20.93 -8.01 -1.98
C GLU A 249 -21.55 -6.66 -1.60
N TRP A 250 -20.97 -5.99 -0.60
CA TRP A 250 -21.40 -4.64 -0.26
C TRP A 250 -21.16 -3.66 -1.42
N ALA A 251 -19.99 -3.70 -2.07
CA ALA A 251 -19.69 -2.82 -3.19
C ALA A 251 -20.66 -3.04 -4.36
N LEU A 252 -21.03 -4.28 -4.69
CA LEU A 252 -21.98 -4.60 -5.77
C LEU A 252 -23.40 -4.05 -5.53
N GLN A 253 -23.77 -3.83 -4.26
CA GLN A 253 -25.09 -3.33 -3.88
C GLN A 253 -25.14 -1.80 -3.68
N ASN A 254 -24.00 -1.13 -3.73
CA ASN A 254 -23.89 0.28 -3.37
C ASN A 254 -23.18 1.09 -4.46
N VAL A 255 -23.66 2.29 -4.69
CA VAL A 255 -23.01 3.31 -5.53
C VAL A 255 -23.09 4.62 -4.75
N PHE A 256 -22.06 5.45 -4.85
CA PHE A 256 -21.99 6.78 -4.25
C PHE A 256 -22.37 7.87 -5.24
#